data_AF-A0A9W8U6N9-F1
#
_entry.id   AF-A0A9W8U6N9-F1
#
_cell.length_a   1.000
_cell.length_b   1.000
_cell.length_c   1.000
_cell.angle_alpha   90.00
_cell.angle_beta   90.00
_cell.angle_gamma   90.00
#
_symmetry.space_group_name_H-M   'P 1'
#
loop_
_entity.id
_entity.type
_entity.pdbx_description
1 polymer ?
#
loop_
_entity_poly.entity_id
_entity_poly.type
_entity_poly.pdbx_seq_one_letter_code
_entity_poly.pdbx_strand_id
1 'polypeptide(L)'
;MFTEEGGWPYGEIKDSDPILAKEKEIGFDNPVRAVNRVLAEEGKAQGVETFNVAVPMTYGRGTGECRKLSVNNPAMIRTSIKLKTVHKFDKNGHFGTVHISDLTDIYVRLVSKILKDEPIAVGHDRYFFAIAHKAHWWNMMDKIADGLYSRGLVTDPEVKLWSDYETAADNLGFPRAYIGAMTTHGGQLIPTNVYELGWKPKWDSEEKFLNQIDGEITDVQELDTVKMSLFDSLVAEQSK
;
A
#
# COMPACT_ATOMS: atom_id res chain seq x y z
N MET A 1 -3.79 -4.64 -6.86
CA MET A 1 -4.13 -4.25 -8.26
C MET A 1 -3.28 -5.02 -9.24
N PHE A 2 -1.96 -4.85 -9.24
CA PHE A 2 -1.04 -5.56 -10.15
C PHE A 2 -0.57 -6.91 -9.57
N THR A 3 -1.50 -7.70 -9.04
CA THR A 3 -1.23 -9.03 -8.48
C THR A 3 -2.35 -9.99 -8.88
N GLU A 4 -2.10 -11.30 -8.78
CA GLU A 4 -3.11 -12.31 -9.10
C GLU A 4 -4.36 -12.12 -8.24
N GLU A 5 -4.20 -11.87 -6.93
CA GLU A 5 -5.30 -11.56 -6.01
C GLU A 5 -6.05 -10.26 -6.38
N GLY A 6 -5.37 -9.35 -7.09
CA GLY A 6 -5.95 -8.12 -7.62
C GLY A 6 -6.57 -8.27 -9.01
N GLY A 7 -6.60 -9.47 -9.58
CA GLY A 7 -7.09 -9.75 -10.93
C GLY A 7 -6.12 -9.34 -12.02
N TRP A 8 -4.80 -9.43 -11.79
CA TRP A 8 -3.75 -9.17 -12.78
C TRP A 8 -3.08 -10.49 -13.22
N PRO A 9 -3.28 -10.94 -14.47
CA PRO A 9 -2.80 -12.24 -14.94
C PRO A 9 -1.38 -12.22 -15.51
N TYR A 10 -0.76 -11.05 -15.69
CA TYR A 10 0.46 -10.90 -16.49
C TYR A 10 1.78 -11.07 -15.73
N GLY A 11 1.74 -11.40 -14.43
CA GLY A 11 2.94 -11.52 -13.60
C GLY A 11 3.70 -10.21 -13.47
N GLU A 12 5.02 -10.26 -13.65
CA GLU A 12 5.93 -9.11 -13.59
C GLU A 12 5.55 -7.97 -14.55
N ILE A 13 5.67 -6.74 -14.05
CA ILE A 13 5.36 -5.54 -14.82
C ILE A 13 6.27 -4.39 -14.35
N LYS A 14 6.82 -3.65 -15.31
CA LYS A 14 7.55 -2.39 -15.07
C LYS A 14 6.62 -1.20 -15.23
N ASP A 15 6.88 -0.11 -14.53
CA ASP A 15 6.17 1.16 -14.77
C ASP A 15 6.49 1.80 -16.14
N SER A 16 7.51 1.31 -16.83
CA SER A 16 7.83 1.66 -18.23
C SER A 16 7.06 0.83 -19.28
N ASP A 17 6.35 -0.22 -18.88
CA ASP A 17 5.63 -1.11 -19.80
C ASP A 17 4.27 -0.51 -20.23
N PRO A 18 3.62 -1.03 -21.30
CA PRO A 18 2.30 -0.58 -21.73
C PRO A 18 1.17 -1.10 -20.81
N ILE A 19 1.13 -0.60 -19.58
CA ILE A 19 0.16 -0.96 -18.52
C ILE A 19 -1.28 -0.72 -18.98
N LEU A 20 -1.61 0.42 -19.58
CA LEU A 20 -2.98 0.77 -19.99
C LEU A 20 -3.51 -0.20 -21.06
N ALA A 21 -2.65 -0.70 -21.95
CA ALA A 21 -3.03 -1.71 -22.93
C ALA A 21 -3.39 -3.03 -22.23
N LYS A 22 -2.58 -3.47 -21.27
CA LYS A 22 -2.86 -4.65 -20.43
C LYS A 22 -4.12 -4.47 -19.58
N GLU A 23 -4.37 -3.29 -19.02
CA GLU A 23 -5.60 -3.01 -18.27
C GLU A 23 -6.86 -3.08 -19.16
N LYS A 24 -6.74 -2.70 -20.44
CA LYS A 24 -7.84 -2.80 -21.42
C LYS A 24 -8.24 -4.24 -21.71
N GLU A 25 -7.28 -5.15 -21.75
CA GLU A 25 -7.52 -6.59 -21.98
C GLU A 25 -8.25 -7.27 -20.82
N ILE A 26 -8.02 -6.82 -19.58
CA ILE A 26 -8.63 -7.41 -18.38
C ILE A 26 -10.05 -6.88 -18.11
N GLY A 27 -10.36 -5.66 -18.56
CA GLY A 27 -11.68 -5.03 -18.35
C GLY A 27 -11.73 -4.06 -17.16
N PHE A 28 -12.95 -3.76 -16.68
CA PHE A 28 -13.23 -2.68 -15.72
C PHE A 28 -13.53 -3.15 -14.28
N ASP A 29 -13.39 -4.44 -13.98
CA ASP A 29 -13.80 -5.03 -12.70
C ASP A 29 -13.01 -4.51 -11.49
N ASN A 30 -11.87 -3.85 -11.73
CA ASN A 30 -11.14 -3.13 -10.68
C ASN A 30 -11.39 -1.62 -10.80
N PRO A 31 -11.98 -0.97 -9.77
CA PRO A 31 -12.34 0.44 -9.84
C PRO A 31 -11.13 1.37 -10.03
N VAL A 32 -9.96 0.98 -9.54
CA VAL A 32 -8.76 1.80 -9.69
C VAL A 32 -8.23 1.74 -11.13
N ARG A 33 -8.22 0.56 -11.76
CA ARG A 33 -7.89 0.43 -13.20
C ARG A 33 -8.88 1.19 -14.08
N ALA A 34 -10.16 1.18 -13.71
CA ALA A 34 -11.19 1.95 -14.40
C ALA A 34 -10.85 3.45 -14.41
N VAL A 35 -10.49 4.01 -13.25
CA VAL A 35 -10.10 5.41 -13.12
C VAL A 35 -8.81 5.70 -13.87
N ASN A 36 -7.78 4.87 -13.75
CA ASN A 36 -6.50 5.05 -14.46
C ASN A 36 -6.71 5.20 -15.98
N ARG A 37 -7.58 4.36 -16.55
CA ARG A 37 -7.91 4.38 -17.97
C ARG A 37 -8.68 5.63 -18.37
N VAL A 38 -9.74 5.97 -17.63
CA VAL A 38 -10.54 7.18 -17.90
C VAL A 38 -9.64 8.41 -17.84
N LEU A 39 -8.77 8.50 -16.84
CA LEU A 39 -7.88 9.63 -16.65
C LEU A 39 -6.87 9.76 -17.80
N ALA A 40 -6.30 8.65 -18.28
CA ALA A 40 -5.41 8.66 -19.45
C ALA A 40 -6.14 9.01 -20.76
N GLU A 41 -7.36 8.49 -20.96
CA GLU A 41 -8.15 8.75 -22.17
C GLU A 41 -8.64 10.20 -22.22
N GLU A 42 -9.18 10.72 -21.13
CA GLU A 42 -9.65 12.11 -21.03
C GLU A 42 -8.47 13.10 -21.05
N GLY A 43 -7.37 12.80 -20.36
CA GLY A 43 -6.16 13.63 -20.42
C GLY A 43 -5.69 13.82 -21.86
N LYS A 44 -5.61 12.72 -22.63
CA LYS A 44 -5.27 12.78 -24.05
C LYS A 44 -6.29 13.57 -24.86
N ALA A 45 -7.59 13.37 -24.65
CA ALA A 45 -8.65 14.07 -25.38
C ALA A 45 -8.63 15.58 -25.13
N GLN A 46 -8.27 16.02 -23.92
CA GLN A 46 -8.21 17.42 -23.51
C GLN A 46 -6.82 18.06 -23.74
N GLY A 47 -5.83 17.30 -24.22
CA GLY A 47 -4.45 17.79 -24.34
C GLY A 47 -3.79 18.07 -22.98
N VAL A 48 -4.26 17.42 -21.91
CA VAL A 48 -3.72 17.52 -20.55
C VAL A 48 -2.84 16.31 -20.28
N GLU A 49 -1.59 16.58 -19.89
CA GLU A 49 -0.68 15.52 -19.50
C GLU A 49 -1.05 14.95 -18.12
N THR A 50 -1.12 13.62 -18.03
CA THR A 50 -1.51 12.90 -16.82
C THR A 50 -0.43 11.93 -16.39
N PHE A 51 -0.19 11.83 -15.08
CA PHE A 51 0.77 10.89 -14.50
C PHE A 51 0.08 10.02 -13.46
N ASN A 52 0.33 8.71 -13.50
CA ASN A 52 -0.20 7.76 -12.52
C ASN A 52 0.88 7.36 -11.53
N VAL A 53 0.76 7.78 -10.27
CA VAL A 53 1.64 7.31 -9.19
C VAL A 53 0.98 6.13 -8.50
N ALA A 54 1.42 4.91 -8.79
CA ALA A 54 0.95 3.72 -8.11
C ALA A 54 1.59 3.63 -6.72
N VAL A 55 0.78 3.91 -5.70
CA VAL A 55 1.20 3.90 -4.30
C VAL A 55 1.09 2.48 -3.73
N PRO A 56 2.20 1.86 -3.28
CA PRO A 56 2.14 0.55 -2.65
C PRO A 56 1.73 0.68 -1.17
N MET A 57 1.92 -0.38 -0.37
CA MET A 57 1.77 -0.27 1.07
C MET A 57 2.68 0.86 1.58
N THR A 58 2.07 1.86 2.24
CA THR A 58 2.78 3.03 2.77
C THR A 58 2.83 2.95 4.28
N TYR A 59 3.96 3.29 4.88
CA TYR A 59 4.19 3.21 6.32
C TYR A 59 4.89 4.46 6.87
N GLY A 60 4.93 4.58 8.20
CA GLY A 60 5.51 5.69 8.93
C GLY A 60 4.54 6.82 9.26
N ARG A 61 4.88 7.57 10.32
CA ARG A 61 4.08 8.70 10.82
C ARG A 61 4.08 9.86 9.83
N GLY A 62 2.89 10.23 9.37
CA GLY A 62 2.68 11.41 8.54
C GLY A 62 2.89 12.73 9.31
N THR A 63 3.42 13.73 8.61
CA THR A 63 3.62 15.09 9.14
C THR A 63 2.56 16.09 8.67
N GLY A 64 1.64 15.67 7.80
CA GLY A 64 0.57 16.53 7.27
C GLY A 64 -0.59 16.79 8.24
N GLU A 65 -1.51 17.64 7.82
CA GLU A 65 -2.64 18.12 8.64
C GLU A 65 -3.74 17.07 8.88
N CYS A 66 -3.84 16.06 8.00
CA CYS A 66 -4.92 15.09 7.99
C CYS A 66 -4.55 13.79 8.73
N ARG A 67 -4.72 12.63 8.09
CA ARG A 67 -4.36 11.33 8.66
C ARG A 67 -2.83 11.22 8.76
N LYS A 68 -2.35 10.90 9.96
CA LYS A 68 -0.93 10.69 10.27
C LYS A 68 -0.56 9.21 10.41
N LEU A 69 -1.56 8.34 10.47
CA LEU A 69 -1.40 6.90 10.47
C LEU A 69 -1.65 6.34 9.07
N SER A 70 -0.89 5.29 8.72
CA SER A 70 -1.15 4.48 7.54
C SER A 70 -2.41 3.62 7.72
N VAL A 71 -2.67 2.68 6.81
CA VAL A 71 -3.86 1.82 6.85
C VAL A 71 -3.52 0.44 7.42
N ASN A 72 -2.63 -0.29 6.75
CA ASN A 72 -2.37 -1.70 7.02
C ASN A 72 -1.74 -1.95 8.40
N ASN A 73 -0.65 -1.25 8.73
CA ASN A 73 0.05 -1.41 10.01
C ASN A 73 -0.91 -1.12 11.19
N PRO A 74 -1.60 0.04 11.24
CA PRO A 74 -2.57 0.33 12.29
C PRO A 74 -3.71 -0.68 12.39
N ALA A 75 -4.27 -1.13 11.26
CA ALA A 75 -5.33 -2.13 11.29
C ALA A 75 -4.88 -3.44 11.93
N MET A 76 -3.69 -3.93 11.58
CA MET A 76 -3.12 -5.16 12.14
C MET A 76 -2.77 -5.00 13.62
N ILE A 77 -2.16 -3.88 14.01
CA ILE A 77 -1.79 -3.58 15.40
C ILE A 77 -3.04 -3.46 16.28
N ARG A 78 -4.01 -2.62 15.89
CA ARG A 78 -5.27 -2.42 16.62
C ARG A 78 -6.04 -3.73 16.78
N THR A 79 -6.15 -4.51 15.71
CA THR A 79 -6.85 -5.81 15.74
C THR A 79 -6.15 -6.79 16.67
N SER A 80 -4.81 -6.82 16.64
CA SER A 80 -4.04 -7.69 17.52
C SER A 80 -4.22 -7.32 18.99
N ILE A 81 -4.23 -6.03 19.32
CA ILE A 81 -4.50 -5.54 20.68
C ILE A 81 -5.91 -5.92 21.14
N LYS A 82 -6.92 -5.75 20.26
CA LYS A 82 -8.32 -6.10 20.52
C LYS A 82 -8.48 -7.60 20.79
N LEU A 83 -7.84 -8.45 19.99
CA LEU A 83 -7.93 -9.91 20.10
C LEU A 83 -6.96 -10.53 21.09
N LYS A 84 -6.04 -9.72 21.66
CA LYS A 84 -4.96 -10.17 22.55
C LYS A 84 -4.01 -11.21 21.93
N THR A 85 -3.96 -11.28 20.60
CA THR A 85 -3.10 -12.19 19.85
C THR A 85 -2.87 -11.65 18.44
N VAL A 86 -1.70 -11.91 17.86
CA VAL A 86 -1.34 -11.48 16.51
C VAL A 86 -1.71 -12.58 15.52
N HIS A 87 -2.30 -12.19 14.39
CA HIS A 87 -2.68 -13.12 13.32
C HIS A 87 -2.00 -12.78 11.99
N LYS A 88 -1.55 -13.80 11.27
CA LYS A 88 -1.07 -13.73 9.89
C LYS A 88 -1.94 -14.57 8.95
N PHE A 89 -1.77 -14.34 7.67
CA PHE A 89 -2.38 -15.15 6.62
C PHE A 89 -1.45 -16.31 6.23
N ASP A 90 -2.02 -17.31 5.58
CA ASP A 90 -1.38 -18.55 5.13
C ASP A 90 -0.31 -18.35 4.03
N LYS A 91 -0.25 -17.15 3.45
CA LYS A 91 0.70 -16.77 2.41
C LYS A 91 1.69 -15.71 2.89
N ASN A 92 2.98 -15.95 2.63
CA ASN A 92 4.06 -14.98 2.90
C ASN A 92 4.43 -14.19 1.64
N GLY A 93 3.54 -13.31 1.18
CA GLY A 93 3.83 -12.44 0.03
C GLY A 93 5.03 -11.51 0.28
N HIS A 94 5.80 -11.22 -0.78
CA HIS A 94 6.86 -10.22 -0.79
C HIS A 94 6.32 -8.94 -1.45
N PHE A 95 5.80 -8.04 -0.63
CA PHE A 95 5.07 -6.86 -1.08
C PHE A 95 5.99 -5.66 -1.26
N GLY A 96 5.72 -4.82 -2.27
CA GLY A 96 6.39 -3.53 -2.41
C GLY A 96 5.91 -2.56 -1.33
N THR A 97 6.79 -1.72 -0.81
CA THR A 97 6.47 -0.77 0.26
C THR A 97 7.28 0.51 0.14
N VAL A 98 6.80 1.58 0.79
CA VAL A 98 7.43 2.89 0.81
C VAL A 98 7.13 3.63 2.10
N HIS A 99 8.14 4.29 2.68
CA HIS A 99 7.92 5.17 3.81
C HIS A 99 7.27 6.48 3.34
N ILE A 100 6.37 7.06 4.14
CA ILE A 100 5.62 8.28 3.78
C ILE A 100 6.52 9.43 3.36
N SER A 101 7.69 9.60 4.01
CA SER A 101 8.65 10.64 3.63
C SER A 101 9.20 10.46 2.21
N ASP A 102 9.47 9.23 1.81
CA ASP A 102 10.03 8.94 0.50
C ASP A 102 8.95 9.03 -0.58
N LEU A 103 7.71 8.62 -0.25
CA LEU A 103 6.55 8.83 -1.13
C LEU A 103 6.32 10.32 -1.39
N THR A 104 6.36 11.16 -0.37
CA THR A 104 6.19 12.62 -0.54
C THR A 104 7.31 13.24 -1.38
N ASP A 105 8.54 12.72 -1.30
CA ASP A 105 9.66 13.18 -2.13
C ASP A 105 9.39 12.95 -3.63
N ILE A 106 8.74 11.84 -4.00
CA ILE A 106 8.30 11.59 -5.39
C ILE A 106 7.35 12.70 -5.86
N TYR A 107 6.32 13.02 -5.07
CA TYR A 107 5.36 14.06 -5.42
C TYR A 107 6.02 15.44 -5.54
N VAL A 108 6.91 15.79 -4.60
CA VAL A 108 7.65 17.06 -4.65
C VAL A 108 8.48 17.17 -5.93
N ARG A 109 9.18 16.09 -6.32
CA ARG A 109 9.97 16.06 -7.56
C ARG A 109 9.10 16.20 -8.80
N LEU A 110 8.01 15.44 -8.87
CA LEU A 110 7.11 15.46 -10.00
C LEU A 110 6.49 16.85 -10.19
N VAL A 111 5.90 17.41 -9.11
CA VAL A 111 5.30 18.75 -9.13
C VAL A 111 6.36 19.82 -9.41
N SER A 112 7.58 19.72 -8.85
CA SER A 112 8.64 20.68 -9.14
C SER A 112 9.04 20.68 -10.60
N LYS A 113 9.07 19.53 -11.29
CA LYS A 113 9.37 19.47 -12.72
C LYS A 113 8.26 20.10 -13.55
N ILE A 114 7.00 19.77 -13.24
CA ILE A 114 5.82 20.36 -13.90
C ILE A 114 5.85 21.89 -13.78
N LEU A 115 6.07 22.43 -12.56
CA LEU A 115 6.08 23.88 -12.34
C LEU A 115 7.24 24.61 -13.02
N LYS A 116 8.32 23.90 -13.35
CA LYS A 116 9.49 24.44 -14.04
C LYS A 116 9.48 24.19 -15.54
N ASP A 117 8.44 23.54 -16.06
CA ASP A 117 8.37 23.08 -17.45
C ASP A 117 9.58 22.20 -17.84
N GLU A 118 10.10 21.43 -16.87
CA GLU A 118 11.17 20.48 -17.12
C GLU A 118 10.60 19.19 -17.71
N PRO A 119 11.25 18.60 -18.73
CA PRO A 119 10.80 17.33 -19.28
C PRO A 119 10.86 16.24 -18.22
N ILE A 120 9.79 15.45 -18.15
CA ILE A 120 9.68 14.26 -17.29
C ILE A 120 9.89 13.04 -18.18
N ALA A 121 11.07 12.41 -18.05
CA ALA A 121 11.40 11.20 -18.77
C ALA A 121 10.61 10.03 -18.17
N VAL A 122 9.49 9.67 -18.80
CA VAL A 122 8.61 8.60 -18.36
C VAL A 122 8.14 7.80 -19.58
N GLY A 123 7.84 6.51 -19.38
CA GLY A 123 7.27 5.65 -20.41
C GLY A 123 5.93 6.15 -20.97
N HIS A 124 5.46 5.50 -22.04
CA HIS A 124 4.25 5.91 -22.78
C HIS A 124 3.02 6.14 -21.90
N ASP A 125 2.81 5.24 -20.94
CA ASP A 125 1.63 5.25 -20.07
C ASP A 125 1.79 6.11 -18.81
N ARG A 126 2.96 6.75 -18.65
CA ARG A 126 3.24 7.76 -17.61
C ARG A 126 3.03 7.27 -16.17
N TYR A 127 3.35 6.01 -15.91
CA TYR A 127 3.28 5.41 -14.57
C TYR A 127 4.55 5.64 -13.76
N PHE A 128 4.39 5.76 -12.45
CA PHE A 128 5.46 5.72 -11.47
C PHE A 128 5.09 4.70 -10.40
N PHE A 129 5.87 3.63 -10.27
CA PHE A 129 5.71 2.72 -9.13
C PHE A 129 6.50 3.28 -7.96
N ALA A 130 5.79 3.78 -6.94
CA ALA A 130 6.39 4.41 -5.76
C ALA A 130 6.90 3.36 -4.76
N ILE A 131 7.72 2.41 -5.20
CA ILE A 131 8.22 1.29 -4.39
C ILE A 131 9.69 1.53 -4.07
N ALA A 132 10.01 1.64 -2.77
CA ALA A 132 11.39 1.84 -2.34
C ALA A 132 12.14 0.51 -2.16
N HIS A 133 11.44 -0.48 -1.59
CA HIS A 133 11.93 -1.82 -1.35
C HIS A 133 10.75 -2.79 -1.22
N LYS A 134 11.04 -4.06 -0.93
CA LYS A 134 10.04 -5.08 -0.64
C LYS A 134 10.25 -5.64 0.76
N ALA A 135 9.18 -6.15 1.37
CA ALA A 135 9.18 -6.77 2.68
C ALA A 135 8.27 -8.00 2.71
N HIS A 136 8.52 -8.90 3.65
CA HIS A 136 7.73 -10.12 3.85
C HIS A 136 6.64 -9.87 4.89
N TRP A 137 5.41 -10.30 4.58
CA TRP A 137 4.29 -10.18 5.51
C TRP A 137 4.59 -10.86 6.85
N TRP A 138 5.15 -12.07 6.83
CA TRP A 138 5.39 -12.82 8.07
C TRP A 138 6.43 -12.14 8.96
N ASN A 139 7.54 -11.63 8.40
CA ASN A 139 8.55 -10.90 9.18
C ASN A 139 7.95 -9.67 9.88
N MET A 140 7.08 -8.94 9.18
CA MET A 140 6.36 -7.80 9.74
C MET A 140 5.42 -8.24 10.89
N MET A 141 4.66 -9.32 10.70
CA MET A 141 3.76 -9.82 11.74
C MET A 141 4.52 -10.33 12.98
N ASP A 142 5.67 -10.98 12.79
CA ASP A 142 6.53 -11.42 13.89
C ASP A 142 7.05 -10.21 14.69
N LYS A 143 7.47 -9.12 14.01
CA LYS A 143 7.86 -7.87 14.68
C LYS A 143 6.71 -7.19 15.43
N ILE A 144 5.49 -7.24 14.89
CA ILE A 144 4.29 -6.75 15.58
C ILE A 144 4.05 -7.58 16.86
N ALA A 145 4.19 -8.91 16.79
CA ALA A 145 4.01 -9.77 17.96
C ALA A 145 5.05 -9.51 19.05
N ASP A 146 6.34 -9.43 18.69
CA ASP A 146 7.42 -9.09 19.62
C ASP A 146 7.15 -7.73 20.32
N GLY A 147 6.79 -6.71 19.53
CA GLY A 147 6.55 -5.36 20.02
C GLY A 147 5.30 -5.25 20.91
N LEU A 148 4.23 -5.97 20.58
CA LEU A 148 3.01 -5.97 21.38
C LEU A 148 3.15 -6.80 22.65
N TYR A 149 3.84 -7.95 22.59
CA TYR A 149 4.03 -8.83 23.74
C TYR A 149 4.95 -8.19 24.78
N SER A 150 6.05 -7.56 24.36
CA SER A 150 6.95 -6.82 25.26
C SER A 150 6.26 -5.67 26.01
N ARG A 151 5.15 -5.14 25.47
CA ARG A 151 4.30 -4.12 26.11
C ARG A 151 3.14 -4.71 26.93
N GLY A 152 2.98 -6.03 26.99
CA GLY A 152 1.83 -6.69 27.63
C GLY A 152 0.49 -6.43 26.95
N LEU A 153 0.51 -6.03 25.67
CA LEU A 153 -0.71 -5.69 24.91
C LEU A 153 -1.38 -6.93 24.30
N VAL A 154 -0.61 -7.99 24.06
CA VAL A 154 -1.06 -9.34 23.69
C VAL A 154 -0.56 -10.35 24.74
N THR A 155 -1.21 -11.51 24.84
CA THR A 155 -0.89 -12.53 25.85
C THR A 155 0.12 -13.57 25.37
N ASP A 156 0.38 -13.62 24.07
CA ASP A 156 1.13 -14.68 23.41
C ASP A 156 2.07 -14.04 22.37
N PRO A 157 3.39 -14.31 22.41
CA PRO A 157 4.33 -13.81 21.42
C PRO A 157 4.22 -14.55 20.07
N GLU A 158 3.52 -15.69 19.99
CA GLU A 158 3.38 -16.43 18.74
C GLU A 158 2.31 -15.84 17.82
N VAL A 159 2.66 -15.72 16.53
CA VAL A 159 1.72 -15.29 15.48
C VAL A 159 0.88 -16.47 15.01
N LYS A 160 -0.45 -16.35 15.11
CA LYS A 160 -1.42 -17.38 14.73
C LYS A 160 -1.90 -17.21 13.31
N LEU A 161 -2.41 -18.28 12.69
CA LEU A 161 -3.11 -18.16 11.42
C LEU A 161 -4.54 -17.67 11.65
N TRP A 162 -5.03 -16.81 10.76
CA TRP A 162 -6.48 -16.56 10.66
C TRP A 162 -7.22 -17.86 10.35
N SER A 163 -8.42 -18.02 10.92
CA SER A 163 -9.29 -19.17 10.62
C SER A 163 -9.71 -19.21 9.16
N ASP A 164 -10.05 -18.03 8.63
CA ASP A 164 -10.53 -17.81 7.28
C ASP A 164 -10.42 -16.31 6.94
N TYR A 165 -10.54 -15.99 5.65
CA TYR A 165 -10.33 -14.63 5.14
C TYR A 165 -11.51 -13.69 5.46
N GLU A 166 -12.73 -14.21 5.66
CA GLU A 166 -13.88 -13.36 6.01
C GLU A 166 -13.79 -12.89 7.46
N THR A 167 -13.47 -13.80 8.38
CA THR A 167 -13.19 -13.48 9.79
C THR A 167 -12.06 -12.46 9.90
N ALA A 168 -11.00 -12.62 9.10
CA ALA A 168 -9.91 -11.66 9.07
C ALA A 168 -10.36 -10.28 8.57
N ALA A 169 -11.13 -10.23 7.47
CA ALA A 169 -11.66 -9.00 6.89
C ALA A 169 -12.55 -8.23 7.89
N ASP A 170 -13.47 -8.94 8.57
CA ASP A 170 -14.38 -8.36 9.54
C ASP A 170 -13.63 -7.78 10.76
N ASN A 171 -12.58 -8.46 11.23
CA ASN A 171 -11.78 -7.99 12.35
C ASN A 171 -10.85 -6.82 11.99
N LEU A 172 -10.26 -6.86 10.79
CA LEU A 172 -9.36 -5.81 10.28
C LEU A 172 -10.12 -4.57 9.80
N GLY A 173 -11.42 -4.69 9.50
CA GLY A 173 -12.23 -3.64 8.90
C GLY A 173 -11.93 -3.42 7.42
N PHE A 174 -11.53 -4.48 6.71
CA PHE A 174 -11.25 -4.44 5.26
C PHE A 174 -12.40 -5.07 4.46
N PRO A 175 -12.62 -4.64 3.21
CA PRO A 175 -13.66 -5.25 2.38
C PRO A 175 -13.34 -6.72 2.11
N ARG A 176 -14.30 -7.60 2.36
CA ARG A 176 -14.15 -9.06 2.15
C ARG A 176 -13.68 -9.40 0.74
N ALA A 177 -14.19 -8.71 -0.28
CA ALA A 177 -13.83 -8.91 -1.69
C ALA A 177 -12.33 -8.65 -2.00
N TYR A 178 -11.63 -7.86 -1.17
CA TYR A 178 -10.26 -7.43 -1.43
C TYR A 178 -9.25 -7.87 -0.36
N ILE A 179 -9.67 -8.61 0.67
CA ILE A 179 -8.81 -8.94 1.80
C ILE A 179 -7.51 -9.64 1.37
N GLY A 180 -7.57 -10.66 0.50
CA GLY A 180 -6.36 -11.32 -0.01
C GLY A 180 -5.43 -10.36 -0.77
N ALA A 181 -6.00 -9.53 -1.65
CA ALA A 181 -5.22 -8.51 -2.35
C ALA A 181 -4.61 -7.45 -1.42
N MET A 182 -5.17 -7.24 -0.22
CA MET A 182 -4.69 -6.25 0.74
C MET A 182 -3.68 -6.81 1.75
N THR A 183 -3.68 -8.12 2.01
CA THR A 183 -2.90 -8.72 3.11
C THR A 183 -1.99 -9.87 2.73
N THR A 184 -2.14 -10.46 1.55
CA THR A 184 -1.31 -11.60 1.11
C THR A 184 -0.56 -11.34 -0.18
N HIS A 185 -0.77 -10.17 -0.78
CA HIS A 185 -0.27 -9.87 -2.11
C HIS A 185 1.26 -9.99 -2.15
N GLY A 186 1.74 -10.75 -3.12
CA GLY A 186 3.11 -10.70 -3.62
C GLY A 186 3.11 -9.93 -4.93
N GLY A 187 4.02 -8.97 -5.10
CA GLY A 187 4.06 -8.15 -6.30
C GLY A 187 5.40 -8.25 -7.01
N GLN A 188 5.38 -8.53 -8.31
CA GLN A 188 6.52 -8.37 -9.20
C GLN A 188 6.45 -7.02 -9.92
N LEU A 189 6.16 -5.97 -9.15
CA LEU A 189 6.26 -4.59 -9.63
C LEU A 189 7.73 -4.18 -9.65
N ILE A 190 8.18 -3.66 -10.79
CA ILE A 190 9.54 -3.15 -10.96
C ILE A 190 9.46 -1.63 -11.17
N PRO A 191 9.90 -0.82 -10.18
CA PRO A 191 10.00 0.61 -10.35
C PRO A 191 11.22 0.98 -11.21
N THR A 192 11.02 1.69 -12.31
CA THR A 192 12.13 2.26 -13.11
C THR A 192 11.98 3.77 -13.25
N ASN A 193 10.77 4.26 -13.56
CA ASN A 193 10.53 5.68 -13.86
C ASN A 193 10.79 6.60 -12.67
N VAL A 194 10.54 6.14 -11.43
CA VAL A 194 10.83 6.95 -10.22
C VAL A 194 12.32 7.27 -10.07
N TYR A 195 13.21 6.37 -10.51
CA TYR A 195 14.65 6.62 -10.44
C TYR A 195 15.12 7.59 -11.53
N GLU A 196 14.49 7.56 -12.72
CA GLU A 196 14.69 8.55 -13.77
C GLU A 196 14.21 9.96 -13.36
N LEU A 197 13.23 10.03 -12.45
CA LEU A 197 12.82 11.27 -11.77
C LEU A 197 13.89 11.80 -10.77
N GLY A 198 14.98 11.04 -10.56
CA GLY A 198 16.05 11.35 -9.63
C GLY A 198 15.71 11.01 -8.17
N TRP A 199 14.65 10.24 -7.93
CA TRP A 199 14.28 9.79 -6.59
C TRP A 199 15.31 8.83 -6.02
N LYS A 200 15.63 9.02 -4.74
CA LYS A 200 16.56 8.17 -3.98
C LYS A 200 15.94 7.93 -2.60
N PRO A 201 15.23 6.82 -2.38
CA PRO A 201 14.56 6.56 -1.11
C PRO A 201 15.58 6.46 0.03
N LYS A 202 15.22 6.97 1.21
CA LYS A 202 16.03 6.84 2.43
C LYS A 202 15.72 5.53 3.16
N TRP A 203 14.50 5.04 2.99
CA TRP A 203 13.96 3.80 3.53
C TRP A 203 13.96 2.73 2.43
N ASP A 204 15.15 2.17 2.20
CA ASP A 204 15.51 1.36 1.04
C ASP A 204 15.70 -0.12 1.36
N SER A 205 15.33 -0.58 2.56
CA SER A 205 15.50 -1.98 2.97
C SER A 205 14.41 -2.46 3.91
N GLU A 206 14.11 -3.76 3.84
CA GLU A 206 13.22 -4.45 4.77
C GLU A 206 13.70 -4.28 6.22
N GLU A 207 15.01 -4.31 6.47
CA GLU A 207 15.57 -4.11 7.82
C GLU A 207 15.15 -2.76 8.42
N LYS A 208 15.27 -1.66 7.67
CA LYS A 208 14.85 -0.33 8.13
C LYS A 208 13.36 -0.30 8.41
N PHE A 209 12.54 -0.90 7.55
CA PHE A 209 11.10 -1.04 7.76
C PHE A 209 10.78 -1.82 9.05
N LEU A 210 11.37 -3.01 9.23
CA LEU A 210 11.15 -3.85 10.41
C LEU A 210 11.60 -3.18 11.70
N ASN A 211 12.70 -2.41 11.68
CA ASN A 211 13.17 -1.62 12.82
C ASN A 211 12.22 -0.48 13.20
N GLN A 212 11.33 -0.04 12.29
CA GLN A 212 10.34 1.01 12.57
C GLN A 212 9.02 0.47 13.15
N ILE A 213 8.77 -0.85 13.11
CA ILE A 213 7.50 -1.43 13.57
C ILE A 213 7.20 -1.10 15.05
N ASP A 214 8.23 -1.00 15.89
CA ASP A 214 8.07 -0.59 17.28
C ASP A 214 7.55 0.86 17.42
N GLY A 215 8.00 1.75 16.53
CA GLY A 215 7.51 3.11 16.39
C GLY A 215 6.06 3.14 15.90
N GLU A 216 5.70 2.30 14.93
CA GLU A 216 4.31 2.19 14.44
C GLU A 216 3.34 1.76 15.55
N ILE A 217 3.74 0.84 16.44
CA ILE A 217 2.93 0.46 17.61
C ILE A 217 2.70 1.67 18.51
N THR A 218 3.76 2.43 18.79
CA THR A 218 3.68 3.65 19.59
C THR A 218 2.76 4.68 18.94
N ASP A 219 2.91 4.91 17.64
CA ASP A 219 2.08 5.84 16.86
C ASP A 219 0.60 5.43 16.90
N VAL A 220 0.28 4.14 16.80
CA VAL A 220 -1.11 3.63 16.93
C VAL A 220 -1.65 3.92 18.33
N GLN A 221 -0.88 3.67 19.38
CA GLN A 221 -1.32 3.96 20.76
C GLN A 221 -1.55 5.47 20.99
N GLU A 222 -0.76 6.33 20.37
CA GLU A 222 -0.87 7.79 20.52
C GLU A 222 -1.97 8.42 19.65
N LEU A 223 -2.11 7.96 18.40
CA LEU A 223 -2.84 8.68 17.36
C LEU A 223 -4.13 8.01 16.91
N ASP A 224 -4.32 6.72 17.19
CA ASP A 224 -5.52 5.96 16.78
C ASP A 224 -6.71 6.27 17.71
N THR A 225 -6.96 7.57 17.85
CA THR A 225 -8.16 8.15 18.43
C THR A 225 -9.22 8.17 17.34
N VAL A 226 -10.35 7.51 17.59
CA VAL A 226 -11.43 7.22 16.64
C VAL A 226 -11.63 8.34 15.60
N LYS A 227 -11.20 8.10 14.36
CA LYS A 227 -11.55 8.92 13.19
C LYS A 227 -11.94 8.00 12.05
N MET A 228 -13.13 8.25 11.50
CA MET A 228 -13.68 7.50 10.37
C MET A 228 -12.67 7.33 9.23
N SER A 229 -12.47 6.10 8.77
CA SER A 229 -11.62 5.72 7.64
C SER A 229 -12.39 5.78 6.30
N LEU A 230 -11.69 5.77 5.15
CA LEU A 230 -12.36 5.60 3.84
C LEU A 230 -13.02 4.21 3.73
N PHE A 231 -12.47 3.21 4.44
CA PHE A 231 -13.05 1.88 4.49
C PHE A 231 -14.38 1.89 5.25
N ASP A 232 -14.53 2.75 6.27
CA ASP A 232 -15.78 2.87 7.01
C ASP A 232 -16.93 3.34 6.10
N SER A 233 -16.65 4.22 5.12
CA SER A 233 -17.63 4.58 4.08
C SER A 233 -17.95 3.45 3.12
N LEU A 234 -16.95 2.66 2.69
CA LEU A 234 -17.15 1.55 1.76
C LEU A 234 -17.92 0.38 2.40
N VAL A 235 -17.66 0.10 3.69
CA VAL A 235 -18.39 -0.92 4.47
C VAL A 235 -19.84 -0.49 4.71
N ALA A 236 -20.09 0.79 4.94
CA ALA A 236 -21.44 1.33 5.11
C ALA A 236 -22.29 1.23 3.82
N GLU A 237 -21.67 1.31 2.64
CA GLU A 237 -22.34 1.12 1.36
C GLU A 237 -22.67 -0.34 1.05
N GLN A 238 -21.84 -1.29 1.50
CA GLN A 238 -22.09 -2.74 1.32
C GLN A 238 -23.13 -3.31 2.29
N SER A 239 -23.50 -2.55 3.33
CA SER A 239 -24.49 -2.94 4.34
C SER A 239 -25.90 -2.43 4.02
N LYS A 240 -26.12 -1.85 2.83
CA LYS A 240 -27.42 -1.44 2.29
C LYS A 240 -27.83 -2.34 1.14
#